data_AF-A0A076HVP1-F1
#
_entry.id   AF-A0A076HVP1-F1
#
_cell.length_a   1.000
_cell.length_b   1.000
_cell.length_c   1.000
_cell.angle_alpha   90.00
_cell.angle_beta   90.00
_cell.angle_gamma   90.00
#
_symmetry.space_group_name_H-M   'P 1'
#
loop_
_entity.id
_entity.type
_entity.pdbx_description
1 polymer ?
#
loop_
_entity_poly.entity_id
_entity_poly.type
_entity_poly.pdbx_seq_one_letter_code
_entity_poly.pdbx_strand_id
1 'polypeptide(L)'
;MQLPAFQLALNQLLSYTLRYGVTHMLADTSTMPPVGAQEQAWLSEEWLPRARTMPLQHVALVLPASLHNQLVLENVVHDGRYYLNTQVHFFSDGHSALDWLADSEAVVAAMEQEWHNGCARSQPEGQAAGR
;
A
#
# COMPACT_ATOMS: atom_id res chain seq x y z
N MET A 1 9.73 6.30 -11.26
CA MET A 1 10.40 5.39 -10.30
C MET A 1 11.43 4.57 -11.08
N GLN A 2 12.35 3.83 -10.45
CA GLN A 2 13.13 2.80 -11.15
C GLN A 2 12.42 1.45 -11.00
N LEU A 3 12.10 0.79 -12.12
CA LEU A 3 11.39 -0.50 -12.15
C LEU A 3 11.96 -1.55 -11.17
N PRO A 4 13.29 -1.74 -11.02
CA PRO A 4 13.82 -2.73 -10.07
C PRO A 4 13.46 -2.48 -8.61
N ALA A 5 13.48 -1.21 -8.18
CA ALA A 5 13.12 -0.84 -6.81
C ALA A 5 11.62 -1.05 -6.55
N PHE A 6 10.80 -0.74 -7.55
CA PHE A 6 9.35 -0.98 -7.52
C PHE A 6 9.02 -2.47 -7.40
N GLN A 7 9.62 -3.28 -8.27
CA GLN A 7 9.45 -4.74 -8.26
C GLN A 7 9.90 -5.34 -6.93
N LEU A 8 11.02 -4.88 -6.38
CA LEU A 8 11.52 -5.35 -5.09
C LEU A 8 10.50 -5.06 -3.97
N ALA A 9 10.01 -3.82 -3.88
CA ALA A 9 9.06 -3.41 -2.86
C ALA A 9 7.76 -4.25 -2.90
N LEU A 10 7.19 -4.42 -4.08
CA LEU A 10 5.95 -5.19 -4.25
C LEU A 10 6.12 -6.70 -4.07
N ASN A 11 7.29 -7.25 -4.41
CA ASN A 11 7.60 -8.65 -4.11
C ASN A 11 7.83 -8.88 -2.60
N GLN A 12 8.41 -7.91 -1.89
CA GLN A 12 8.52 -7.98 -0.43
C GLN A 12 7.13 -7.90 0.22
N LEU A 13 6.27 -7.01 -0.26
CA LEU A 13 4.87 -6.94 0.18
C LEU A 13 4.18 -8.29 0.05
N LEU A 14 4.22 -8.90 -1.13
CA LEU A 14 3.69 -10.26 -1.35
C LEU A 14 4.27 -11.28 -0.37
N SER A 15 5.59 -11.27 -0.17
CA SER A 15 6.27 -12.21 0.71
C SER A 15 5.84 -12.04 2.17
N TYR A 16 5.70 -10.80 2.66
CA TYR A 16 5.27 -10.52 4.02
C TYR A 16 3.81 -10.87 4.25
N THR A 17 2.93 -10.50 3.32
CA THR A 17 1.50 -10.82 3.40
C THR A 17 1.27 -12.33 3.50
N LEU A 18 1.98 -13.11 2.68
CA LEU A 18 1.91 -14.57 2.71
C LEU A 18 2.52 -15.15 4.00
N ARG A 19 3.70 -14.66 4.41
CA ARG A 19 4.42 -15.20 5.57
C ARG A 19 3.66 -14.99 6.88
N TYR A 20 3.03 -13.83 7.06
CA TYR A 20 2.35 -13.47 8.29
C TYR A 20 0.83 -13.67 8.22
N GLY A 21 0.30 -14.15 7.10
CA GLY A 21 -1.14 -14.37 6.93
C GLY A 21 -1.94 -13.08 7.04
N VAL A 22 -1.42 -11.97 6.52
CA VAL A 22 -2.05 -10.65 6.65
C VAL A 22 -3.37 -10.64 5.88
N THR A 23 -4.47 -10.38 6.60
CA THR A 23 -5.83 -10.33 6.05
C THR A 23 -6.33 -8.90 5.85
N HIS A 24 -5.76 -7.93 6.57
CA HIS A 24 -6.11 -6.51 6.54
C HIS A 24 -4.85 -5.71 6.25
N MET A 25 -4.90 -4.82 5.25
CA MET A 25 -3.75 -4.04 4.83
C MET A 25 -4.13 -2.58 4.63
N LEU A 26 -3.34 -1.68 5.20
CA LEU A 26 -3.31 -0.28 4.81
C LEU A 26 -2.09 -0.05 3.92
N ALA A 27 -2.31 0.51 2.74
CA ALA A 27 -1.26 0.93 1.83
C ALA A 27 -1.38 2.44 1.59
N ASP A 28 -0.39 3.20 2.05
CA ASP A 28 -0.29 4.62 1.77
C ASP A 28 0.53 4.85 0.50
N THR A 29 -0.15 5.33 -0.55
CA THR A 29 0.49 5.64 -1.83
C THR A 29 0.60 7.15 -2.08
N SER A 30 0.29 7.97 -1.08
CA SER A 30 0.28 9.43 -1.18
C SER A 30 1.64 10.03 -1.59
N THR A 31 2.73 9.42 -1.10
CA THR A 31 4.11 9.81 -1.42
C THR A 31 4.73 8.96 -2.52
N MET A 32 3.97 8.06 -3.15
CA MET A 32 4.51 7.17 -4.17
C MET A 32 4.84 7.96 -5.45
N PRO A 33 6.06 7.82 -6.00
CA PRO A 33 6.39 8.34 -7.31
C PRO A 33 5.41 7.85 -8.39
N PRO A 34 5.21 8.62 -9.48
CA PRO A 34 4.39 8.18 -10.60
C PRO A 34 4.77 6.80 -11.13
N VAL A 35 3.75 5.97 -11.38
CA VAL A 35 3.87 4.63 -11.94
C VAL A 35 3.93 4.73 -13.45
N GLY A 36 5.10 4.45 -14.03
CA GLY A 36 5.31 4.51 -15.47
C GLY A 36 4.68 3.33 -16.21
N ALA A 37 4.74 3.37 -17.54
CA ALA A 37 4.15 2.34 -18.38
C ALA A 37 4.78 0.95 -18.17
N GLN A 38 6.08 0.88 -17.88
CA GLN A 38 6.77 -0.38 -17.61
C GLN A 38 6.31 -1.01 -16.29
N GLU A 39 6.16 -0.18 -15.25
CA GLU A 39 5.63 -0.62 -13.97
C GLU A 39 4.18 -1.09 -14.08
N GLN A 40 3.35 -0.40 -14.86
CA GLN A 40 1.96 -0.79 -15.11
C GLN A 40 1.86 -2.14 -15.83
N ALA A 41 2.66 -2.35 -16.89
CA ALA A 41 2.69 -3.62 -17.62
C ALA A 41 3.16 -4.77 -16.72
N TRP A 42 4.20 -4.55 -15.92
CA TRP A 42 4.68 -5.58 -14.99
C TRP A 42 3.66 -5.90 -13.89
N LEU A 43 2.96 -4.89 -13.38
CA LEU A 43 1.89 -5.08 -12.40
C LEU A 43 0.78 -5.99 -12.94
N SER A 44 0.29 -5.72 -14.15
CA SER A 44 -0.82 -6.46 -14.75
C SER A 44 -0.42 -7.86 -15.21
N GLU A 45 0.74 -7.99 -15.85
CA GLU A 45 1.15 -9.25 -16.48
C GLU A 45 1.82 -10.23 -15.51
N GLU A 46 2.56 -9.73 -14.51
CA GLU A 46 3.35 -10.57 -13.62
C GLU A 46 2.89 -10.55 -12.16
N TRP A 47 2.66 -9.36 -11.60
CA TRP A 47 2.47 -9.22 -10.15
C TRP A 47 1.04 -9.55 -9.70
N LEU A 48 0.01 -8.98 -10.34
CA LEU A 48 -1.39 -9.20 -9.98
C LEU A 48 -1.81 -10.69 -10.03
N PRO A 49 -1.39 -11.49 -11.03
CA PRO A 49 -1.66 -12.94 -11.03
C PRO A 49 -1.11 -13.66 -9.80
N ARG A 50 0.04 -13.22 -9.27
CA ARG A 50 0.66 -13.78 -8.06
C ARG A 50 -0.02 -13.27 -6.78
N ALA A 51 -0.41 -11.99 -6.77
CA ALA A 51 -1.12 -11.36 -5.66
C ALA A 51 -2.44 -12.06 -5.32
N ARG A 52 -3.07 -12.77 -6.28
CA ARG A 52 -4.23 -13.65 -6.05
C ARG A 52 -4.05 -14.66 -4.90
N THR A 53 -2.82 -15.06 -4.61
CA THR A 53 -2.54 -16.02 -3.53
C THR A 53 -2.53 -15.39 -2.13
N MET A 54 -2.55 -14.06 -2.04
CA MET A 54 -2.57 -13.36 -0.77
C MET A 54 -3.90 -13.61 -0.03
N PRO A 55 -3.88 -13.85 1.29
CA PRO A 55 -5.09 -14.03 2.10
C PRO A 55 -5.80 -12.70 2.43
N LEU A 56 -5.62 -11.66 1.61
CA LEU A 56 -6.17 -10.32 1.87
C LEU A 56 -7.70 -10.33 1.72
N GLN A 57 -8.38 -9.82 2.75
CA GLN A 57 -9.82 -9.63 2.78
C GLN A 57 -10.16 -8.14 2.62
N HIS A 58 -9.45 -7.26 3.32
CA HIS A 58 -9.68 -5.81 3.30
C HIS A 58 -8.38 -5.06 3.01
N VAL A 59 -8.43 -4.15 2.03
CA VAL A 59 -7.31 -3.28 1.67
C VAL A 59 -7.79 -1.84 1.68
N ALA A 60 -7.23 -1.03 2.57
CA ALA A 60 -7.40 0.41 2.58
C ALA A 60 -6.24 1.06 1.82
N LEU A 61 -6.55 1.76 0.75
CA LEU A 61 -5.56 2.40 -0.12
C LEU A 61 -5.70 3.92 0.00
N VAL A 62 -4.69 4.58 0.55
CA VAL A 62 -4.63 6.05 0.55
C VAL A 62 -4.10 6.51 -0.80
N LEU A 63 -4.94 7.24 -1.54
CA LEU A 63 -4.65 7.64 -2.91
C LEU A 63 -3.66 8.82 -2.96
N PRO A 64 -2.85 8.90 -4.02
CA PRO A 64 -2.03 10.08 -4.27
C PRO A 64 -2.88 11.27 -4.69
N ALA A 65 -2.47 12.47 -4.26
CA ALA A 65 -3.17 13.71 -4.60
C ALA A 65 -3.14 14.05 -6.11
N SER A 66 -2.25 13.43 -6.88
CA SER A 66 -2.17 13.60 -8.33
C SER A 66 -3.24 12.76 -9.03
N LEU A 67 -4.19 13.43 -9.71
CA LEU A 67 -5.27 12.79 -10.47
C LEU A 67 -4.75 11.76 -11.49
N HIS A 68 -3.62 12.04 -12.14
CA HIS A 68 -3.02 11.08 -13.08
C HIS A 68 -2.60 9.79 -12.38
N ASN A 69 -1.91 9.90 -11.24
CA ASN A 69 -1.47 8.72 -10.48
C ASN A 69 -2.66 7.98 -9.86
N GLN A 70 -3.69 8.72 -9.42
CA GLN A 70 -4.92 8.15 -8.91
C GLN A 70 -5.60 7.27 -9.98
N LEU A 71 -5.79 7.79 -11.20
CA LEU A 71 -6.39 7.02 -12.29
C LEU A 71 -5.59 5.77 -12.65
N VAL A 72 -4.26 5.86 -12.67
CA VAL A 72 -3.39 4.70 -12.91
C VAL A 72 -3.59 3.65 -11.82
N LEU A 73 -3.63 4.06 -10.55
CA LEU A 73 -3.79 3.14 -9.42
C LEU A 73 -5.19 2.51 -9.39
N GLU A 74 -6.23 3.30 -9.67
CA GLU A 74 -7.60 2.80 -9.81
C GLU A 74 -7.72 1.77 -10.93
N ASN A 75 -7.09 2.00 -12.09
CA ASN A 75 -7.05 1.04 -13.19
C ASN A 75 -6.35 -0.27 -12.79
N VAL A 76 -5.19 -0.19 -12.13
CA VAL A 76 -4.47 -1.38 -11.64
C VAL A 76 -5.32 -2.16 -10.64
N VAL A 77 -6.00 -1.48 -9.72
CA VAL A 77 -6.91 -2.14 -8.77
C VAL A 77 -8.12 -2.74 -9.49
N HIS A 78 -8.68 -2.05 -10.47
CA HIS A 78 -9.79 -2.54 -11.28
C HIS A 78 -9.42 -3.81 -12.04
N ASP A 79 -8.26 -3.83 -12.70
CA ASP A 79 -7.72 -5.01 -13.37
C ASP A 79 -7.45 -6.13 -12.37
N GLY A 80 -6.96 -5.76 -11.18
CA GLY A 80 -6.71 -6.67 -10.06
C GLY A 80 -7.98 -7.31 -9.46
N ARG A 81 -9.15 -6.68 -9.56
CA ARG A 81 -10.42 -7.24 -9.03
C ARG A 81 -10.82 -8.54 -9.68
N TYR A 82 -10.39 -8.80 -10.92
CA TYR A 82 -10.58 -10.10 -11.56
C TYR A 82 -9.79 -11.22 -10.86
N TYR A 83 -8.72 -10.86 -10.15
CA TYR A 83 -7.79 -11.80 -9.52
C TYR A 83 -7.94 -11.84 -8.00
N LEU A 84 -8.31 -10.72 -7.37
CA LEU A 84 -8.36 -10.56 -5.93
C LEU A 84 -9.80 -10.64 -5.43
N ASN A 85 -10.12 -11.61 -4.56
CA ASN A 85 -11.39 -11.64 -3.83
C ASN A 85 -11.31 -10.76 -2.58
N THR A 86 -10.82 -9.54 -2.75
CA THR A 86 -10.44 -8.61 -1.69
C THR A 86 -11.26 -7.34 -1.82
N GLN A 87 -11.82 -6.86 -0.71
CA GLN A 87 -12.52 -5.59 -0.67
C GLN A 87 -11.50 -4.45 -0.56
N VAL A 88 -11.39 -3.67 -1.64
CA VAL A 88 -10.50 -2.51 -1.70
C VAL A 88 -11.32 -1.23 -1.52
N HIS A 89 -10.96 -0.41 -0.54
CA HIS A 89 -11.52 0.92 -0.31
C HIS A 89 -10.45 1.99 -0.48
N PHE A 90 -10.83 3.11 -1.09
CA PHE A 90 -9.94 4.23 -1.35
C PHE A 90 -10.19 5.35 -0.35
N PHE A 91 -9.11 5.96 0.15
CA PHE A 91 -9.16 7.02 1.15
C PHE A 91 -8.27 8.20 0.76
N SER A 92 -8.61 9.38 1.29
CA SER A 92 -7.82 10.60 1.18
C SER A 92 -6.69 10.69 2.22
N ASP A 93 -6.83 9.97 3.33
CA ASP A 93 -5.96 10.06 4.50
C ASP A 93 -5.88 8.71 5.24
N GLY A 94 -4.76 8.51 5.94
CA GLY A 94 -4.49 7.28 6.69
C GLY A 94 -5.40 7.07 7.90
N HIS A 95 -5.90 8.15 8.52
CA HIS A 95 -6.77 8.06 9.69
C HIS A 95 -8.09 7.38 9.34
N SER A 96 -8.76 7.88 8.30
CA SER A 96 -10.01 7.30 7.79
C SER A 96 -9.83 5.86 7.29
N ALA A 97 -8.66 5.56 6.72
CA ALA A 97 -8.30 4.21 6.28
C ALA A 97 -8.13 3.23 7.45
N LEU A 98 -7.51 3.66 8.55
CA LEU A 98 -7.35 2.86 9.77
C LEU A 98 -8.68 2.66 10.49
N ASP A 99 -9.51 3.70 10.57
CA ASP A 99 -10.85 3.61 11.15
C ASP A 99 -11.70 2.56 10.44
N TRP A 100 -11.66 2.51 9.11
CA TRP A 100 -12.37 1.50 8.32
C TRP A 100 -11.82 0.08 8.48
N LEU A 101 -10.51 -0.07 8.71
CA LEU A 101 -9.88 -1.39 8.87
C LEU A 101 -10.05 -1.98 10.28
N ALA A 102 -10.31 -1.14 11.28
CA ALA A 102 -10.34 -1.55 12.67
C ALA A 102 -11.77 -1.86 13.14
N ASP A 103 -11.91 -2.90 13.94
CA ASP A 103 -13.20 -3.25 14.57
C ASP A 103 -13.54 -2.32 15.76
N SER A 104 -12.61 -1.47 16.24
CA SER A 104 -12.86 -0.54 17.36
C SER A 104 -11.86 0.63 17.44
N GLU A 105 -12.29 1.76 18.04
CA GLU A 105 -11.47 2.97 18.25
C GLU A 105 -10.17 2.71 19.03
N ALA A 106 -10.17 1.79 19.99
CA ALA A 106 -8.97 1.44 20.76
C ALA A 106 -7.91 0.75 19.89
N VAL A 107 -8.35 -0.04 18.91
CA VAL A 107 -7.47 -0.68 17.92
C VAL A 107 -6.95 0.36 16.94
N VAL A 108 -7.78 1.32 16.50
CA VAL A 108 -7.35 2.45 15.65
C VAL A 108 -6.21 3.21 16.31
N ALA A 109 -6.39 3.65 17.56
CA ALA A 109 -5.38 4.43 18.27
C ALA A 109 -4.04 3.67 18.44
N ALA A 110 -4.10 2.36 18.70
CA ALA A 110 -2.91 1.53 18.77
C ALA A 110 -2.20 1.40 17.41
N MET A 111 -2.96 1.14 16.33
CA MET A 111 -2.43 1.04 14.97
C MET A 111 -1.84 2.37 14.49
N GLU A 112 -2.48 3.49 14.80
CA GLU A 112 -1.95 4.83 14.51
C GLU A 112 -0.63 5.08 15.22
N GLN A 113 -0.54 4.73 16.50
CA GLN A 113 0.69 4.91 17.27
C GLN A 113 1.82 4.04 16.70
N GLU A 114 1.54 2.79 16.34
CA GLU A 114 2.50 1.91 15.66
C GLU A 114 2.91 2.45 14.29
N TRP A 115 1.97 2.98 13.51
CA TRP A 115 2.22 3.59 12.20
C TRP A 115 3.15 4.80 12.31
N HIS A 116 2.85 5.74 13.23
CA HIS A 116 3.69 6.91 13.47
C HIS A 116 5.10 6.49 13.92
N ASN A 117 5.21 5.50 14.80
CA ASN A 117 6.51 4.99 15.26
C ASN A 117 7.30 4.29 14.15
N GLY A 118 6.63 3.56 13.25
CA GLY A 118 7.24 2.87 12.11
C GLY A 118 7.70 3.83 11.00
N CYS A 119 6.87 4.83 10.67
CA CYS A 119 7.22 5.89 9.72
C CYS A 119 8.34 6.78 10.27
N ALA A 120 8.32 7.12 11.56
CA ALA A 120 9.41 7.88 12.19
C ALA A 120 10.74 7.11 12.18
N ARG A 121 10.71 5.78 12.32
CA ARG A 121 11.91 4.92 12.30
C ARG A 121 12.47 4.68 10.89
N SER A 122 11.67 4.85 9.85
CA SER A 122 12.09 4.69 8.45
C SER A 122 12.54 6.00 7.79
N GLN A 123 12.41 7.15 8.47
CA GLN A 123 13.15 8.36 8.12
C GLN A 123 14.62 8.18 8.50
N PRO A 124 15.58 8.33 7.57
CA PRO A 124 16.99 8.25 7.92
C PRO A 124 17.31 9.38 8.90
N GLU A 125 17.82 9.02 10.08
CA GLU A 125 18.48 9.94 11.01
C GLU A 125 19.55 10.72 10.25
N GLY A 126 19.23 11.96 9.91
CA GLY A 126 20.01 12.73 8.95
C GLY A 126 19.78 14.23 9.03
N GLN A 127 19.44 14.78 10.20
CA GLN A 127 19.76 16.19 10.53
C GLN A 127 19.69 16.46 12.03
N ALA A 128 20.59 15.80 12.77
CA ALA A 128 21.07 16.29 14.06
C ALA A 128 22.57 16.61 13.92
N ALA A 129 22.89 17.75 13.29
CA ALA A 129 24.17 18.45 13.46
C ALA A 129 24.12 19.80 12.73
N GLY A 130 24.07 20.88 13.51
CA GLY A 130 24.15 22.25 13.02
C GLY A 130 24.09 23.24 14.17
N ARG A 131 25.05 23.10 15.10
CA ARG A 131 25.47 24.19 15.99
C ARG A 131 26.22 25.24 15.18
#